data_AF-A0A7S0RH27-F1
#
_entry.id   AF-A0A7S0RH27-F1
#
_cell.length_a   1.000
_cell.length_b   1.000
_cell.length_c   1.000
_cell.angle_alpha   90.00
_cell.angle_beta   90.00
_cell.angle_gamma   90.00
#
_symmetry.space_group_name_H-M   'P 1'
#
loop_
_entity.id
_entity.type
_entity.pdbx_description
1 polymer ?
#
loop_
_entity_poly.entity_id
_entity_poly.type
_entity_poly.pdbx_seq_one_letter_code
_entity_poly.pdbx_strand_id
1 'polypeptide(L)'
;MAMAAAVLIVGFGLVGIAFALYLFSQLRKISLHKEGDKEDEKDGFLLAQASEEGHGNKGMKVCLQRMRQIHRDIRDGAKAFLYAEYMMCLAFVVAFGLLVLGTVSHVGPGEWDMQQGTLTALSFAVGALTSMVSGYLGMMVAVYANARTTISAMETPTSLAWKSSFNAAFRAGGVMGFALTGLALLVLYTLINLYAGYYDATTAEGALKLFECIAGFGLGGSAIALFGRVGGGIYTKAADVGADLAGKVVAGIPEDDPRNPA
;
A
#
# COMPACT_ATOMS: atom_id res chain seq x y z
N MET A 1 9.15 4.39 33.92
CA MET A 1 9.55 4.89 32.58
C MET A 1 9.17 3.93 31.46
N ALA A 2 9.54 2.63 31.53
CA ALA A 2 9.24 1.65 30.47
C ALA A 2 7.75 1.51 30.11
N MET A 3 6.86 1.44 31.09
CA MET A 3 5.40 1.35 30.85
C MET A 3 4.84 2.58 30.13
N ALA A 4 5.35 3.79 30.46
CA ALA A 4 4.91 5.02 29.80
C ALA A 4 5.36 5.07 28.33
N ALA A 5 6.59 4.62 28.04
CA ALA A 5 7.09 4.52 26.67
C ALA A 5 6.31 3.48 25.85
N ALA A 6 6.00 2.32 26.45
CA ALA A 6 5.20 1.28 25.82
C ALA A 6 3.81 1.79 25.40
N VAL A 7 3.11 2.45 26.33
CA VAL A 7 1.79 3.04 26.08
C VAL A 7 1.86 4.11 25.00
N LEU A 8 2.92 4.91 24.98
CA LEU A 8 3.09 5.98 23.99
C LEU A 8 3.34 5.41 22.58
N ILE A 9 4.23 4.42 22.44
CA ILE A 9 4.56 3.82 21.14
C ILE A 9 3.35 3.10 20.55
N VAL A 10 2.71 2.22 21.34
CA VAL A 10 1.52 1.49 20.89
C VAL A 10 0.36 2.45 20.66
N GLY A 11 0.18 3.44 21.53
CA GLY A 11 -0.85 4.47 21.40
C GLY A 11 -0.74 5.23 20.09
N PHE A 12 0.44 5.76 19.76
CA PHE A 12 0.65 6.47 18.49
C PHE A 12 0.50 5.56 17.26
N GLY A 13 0.98 4.31 17.34
CA GLY A 13 0.78 3.32 16.27
C GLY A 13 -0.70 3.07 15.98
N LEU A 14 -1.50 2.84 17.03
CA LEU A 14 -2.94 2.62 16.92
C LEU A 14 -3.70 3.87 16.47
N VAL A 15 -3.33 5.05 16.97
CA VAL A 15 -3.92 6.33 16.52
C VAL A 15 -3.64 6.57 15.04
N GLY A 16 -2.44 6.25 14.56
CA GLY A 16 -2.10 6.33 13.13
C GLY A 16 -3.00 5.42 12.28
N ILE A 17 -3.18 4.17 12.68
CA ILE A 17 -4.07 3.23 11.98
C ILE A 17 -5.53 3.68 12.05
N ALA A 18 -6.00 4.14 13.21
CA ALA A 18 -7.35 4.66 13.37
C ALA A 18 -7.60 5.89 12.48
N PHE A 19 -6.61 6.79 12.37
CA PHE A 19 -6.68 7.94 11.48
C PHE A 19 -6.68 7.53 10.01
N ALA A 20 -5.89 6.53 9.62
CA ALA A 20 -5.94 5.96 8.28
C ALA A 20 -7.32 5.37 7.95
N LEU A 21 -7.94 4.63 8.89
CA LEU A 21 -9.31 4.12 8.72
C LEU A 21 -10.35 5.24 8.64
N TYR A 22 -10.17 6.32 9.40
CA TYR A 22 -11.01 7.50 9.30
C TYR A 22 -10.91 8.15 7.90
N LEU A 23 -9.69 8.37 7.40
CA LEU A 23 -9.47 8.90 6.05
C LEU A 23 -10.08 7.98 4.98
N PHE A 24 -9.96 6.67 5.15
CA PHE A 24 -10.54 5.68 4.25
C PHE A 24 -12.08 5.73 4.29
N SER A 25 -12.67 5.90 5.47
CA SER A 25 -14.12 6.09 5.63
C SER A 25 -14.60 7.35 4.91
N GLN A 26 -13.85 8.46 5.00
CA GLN A 26 -14.16 9.68 4.24
C GLN A 26 -14.05 9.45 2.73
N LEU A 27 -13.07 8.68 2.27
CA LEU A 27 -12.92 8.32 0.86
C LEU A 27 -14.07 7.41 0.38
N ARG A 28 -14.55 6.50 1.24
CA ARG A 28 -15.66 5.58 0.93
C ARG A 28 -16.98 6.31 0.67
N LYS A 29 -17.19 7.49 1.24
CA LYS A 29 -18.38 8.32 0.97
C LYS A 29 -18.49 8.75 -0.49
N ILE A 30 -17.38 8.77 -1.22
CA ILE A 30 -17.36 9.01 -2.66
C ILE A 30 -17.77 7.69 -3.34
N SER A 31 -19.07 7.56 -3.62
CA SER A 31 -19.64 6.35 -4.21
C SER A 31 -19.46 6.31 -5.72
N LEU A 32 -19.00 5.16 -6.21
CA LEU A 32 -19.00 4.80 -7.64
C LEU A 32 -20.37 4.26 -8.11
N HIS A 33 -21.30 4.01 -7.19
CA HIS A 33 -22.62 3.46 -7.46
C HIS A 33 -23.68 4.53 -7.16
N LYS A 34 -24.54 4.77 -8.15
CA LYS A 34 -25.64 5.73 -8.05
C LYS A 34 -26.75 5.09 -7.20
N GLU A 35 -27.38 5.87 -6.32
CA GLU A 35 -28.62 5.49 -5.63
C GLU A 35 -29.63 4.93 -6.66
N GLY A 36 -29.95 3.63 -6.54
CA GLY A 36 -30.85 2.93 -7.46
C GLY A 36 -30.60 1.42 -7.62
N ASP A 37 -29.38 0.95 -7.41
CA ASP A 37 -29.11 -0.49 -7.18
C ASP A 37 -29.21 -0.74 -5.67
N LYS A 38 -30.42 -0.93 -5.14
CA LYS A 38 -30.62 -1.43 -3.78
C LYS A 38 -30.49 -2.95 -3.78
N GLU A 39 -29.61 -3.45 -2.93
CA GLU A 39 -29.97 -3.95 -1.59
C GLU A 39 -28.90 -3.31 -0.69
N ASP A 40 -29.09 -2.39 0.25
CA ASP A 40 -30.19 -2.03 1.15
C ASP A 40 -30.01 -0.57 1.66
N GLU A 41 -31.08 -0.08 2.29
CA GLU A 41 -31.35 1.19 3.02
C GLU A 41 -30.30 2.32 3.26
N LYS A 42 -30.81 3.55 3.05
CA LYS A 42 -30.56 4.84 3.74
C LYS A 42 -29.23 5.56 3.48
N ASP A 43 -29.23 6.55 2.58
CA ASP A 43 -29.29 7.98 2.95
C ASP A 43 -28.96 8.88 1.75
N GLY A 44 -29.94 9.71 1.38
CA GLY A 44 -29.87 10.66 0.28
C GLY A 44 -29.09 11.90 0.65
N PHE A 45 -28.07 12.23 -0.15
CA PHE A 45 -27.48 13.57 -0.16
C PHE A 45 -26.79 13.98 -1.49
N LEU A 46 -26.86 13.21 -2.59
CA LEU A 46 -26.10 13.56 -3.81
C LEU A 46 -26.90 13.62 -5.12
N LEU A 47 -28.23 13.60 -5.05
CA LEU A 47 -29.11 13.74 -6.23
C LEU A 47 -29.65 15.16 -6.48
N ALA A 48 -29.35 16.15 -5.63
CA ALA A 48 -29.91 17.50 -5.75
C ALA A 48 -29.17 18.46 -6.70
N GLN A 49 -28.01 18.09 -7.25
CA GLN A 49 -27.21 18.99 -8.10
C GLN A 49 -27.11 18.58 -9.58
N ALA A 50 -27.70 17.46 -9.97
CA ALA A 50 -27.63 16.94 -11.35
C ALA A 50 -28.98 16.92 -12.07
N SER A 51 -29.97 17.67 -11.59
CA SER A 51 -31.34 17.65 -12.13
C SER A 51 -31.84 19.03 -12.52
N GLU A 52 -31.15 19.67 -13.45
CA GLU A 52 -31.80 20.50 -14.46
C GLU A 52 -31.24 20.09 -15.82
N GLU A 53 -32.10 20.01 -16.84
CA GLU A 53 -31.87 19.55 -18.23
C GLU A 53 -32.01 18.03 -18.51
N GLY A 54 -33.26 17.65 -18.80
CA GLY A 54 -33.78 16.30 -19.02
C GLY A 54 -33.33 15.55 -20.27
N HIS A 55 -32.10 15.71 -20.77
CA HIS A 55 -31.50 14.83 -21.78
C HIS A 55 -30.14 14.21 -21.36
N GLY A 56 -29.54 14.66 -20.24
CA GLY A 56 -28.20 14.26 -19.79
C GLY A 56 -28.09 12.94 -19.00
N ASN A 57 -29.21 12.35 -18.57
CA ASN A 57 -29.20 11.26 -17.58
C ASN A 57 -28.75 9.90 -18.15
N LYS A 58 -28.87 9.66 -19.47
CA LYS A 58 -28.43 8.42 -20.13
C LYS A 58 -26.91 8.43 -20.41
N GLY A 59 -26.37 9.56 -20.88
CA GLY A 59 -24.93 9.73 -21.13
C GLY A 59 -24.10 9.57 -19.86
N MET A 60 -24.50 10.25 -18.77
CA MET A 60 -23.81 10.13 -17.48
C MET A 60 -23.83 8.69 -16.92
N LYS A 61 -24.94 7.96 -17.09
CA LYS A 61 -25.02 6.54 -16.68
C LYS A 61 -24.05 5.65 -17.46
N VAL A 62 -23.94 5.86 -18.77
CA VAL A 62 -22.99 5.12 -19.64
C VAL A 62 -21.55 5.43 -19.23
N CYS A 63 -21.21 6.70 -19.00
CA CYS A 63 -19.88 7.11 -18.54
C CYS A 63 -19.51 6.45 -17.20
N LEU A 64 -20.42 6.46 -16.21
CA LEU A 64 -20.20 5.82 -14.91
C LEU A 64 -20.05 4.30 -15.01
N GLN A 65 -20.77 3.65 -15.93
CA GLN A 65 -20.62 2.21 -16.17
C GLN A 65 -19.26 1.89 -16.80
N ARG A 66 -18.84 2.69 -17.79
CA ARG A 66 -17.54 2.53 -18.44
C ARG A 66 -16.38 2.76 -17.47
N MET A 67 -16.46 3.80 -16.65
CA MET A 67 -15.45 4.08 -15.63
C MET A 67 -15.36 2.95 -14.58
N ARG A 68 -16.49 2.34 -14.20
CA ARG A 68 -16.49 1.16 -13.33
C ARG A 68 -15.81 -0.05 -13.97
N GLN A 69 -15.97 -0.23 -15.28
CA GLN A 69 -15.26 -1.27 -16.02
C GLN A 69 -13.75 -1.03 -16.01
N ILE A 70 -13.31 0.17 -16.41
CA ILE A 70 -11.89 0.55 -16.42
C ILE A 70 -11.25 0.39 -15.03
N HIS A 71 -11.94 0.84 -13.98
CA HIS A 71 -11.47 0.65 -12.60
C HIS A 71 -11.28 -0.83 -12.24
N ARG A 72 -12.19 -1.72 -12.66
CA ARG A 72 -12.06 -3.16 -12.43
C ARG A 72 -10.88 -3.74 -13.20
N ASP A 73 -10.73 -3.37 -14.47
CA ASP A 73 -9.65 -3.86 -15.33
C ASP A 73 -8.27 -3.47 -14.75
N ILE A 74 -8.10 -2.21 -14.32
CA ILE A 74 -6.89 -1.72 -13.63
C ILE A 74 -6.66 -2.50 -12.33
N ARG A 75 -7.70 -2.71 -11.53
CA ARG A 75 -7.59 -3.42 -10.24
C ARG A 75 -7.19 -4.87 -10.42
N ASP A 76 -7.77 -5.54 -11.39
CA ASP A 76 -7.54 -6.96 -11.59
C ASP A 76 -6.14 -7.17 -12.24
N GLY A 77 -5.71 -6.27 -13.14
CA GLY A 77 -4.33 -6.23 -13.64
C GLY A 77 -3.30 -5.95 -12.54
N ALA A 78 -3.55 -4.97 -11.68
CA ALA A 78 -2.69 -4.64 -10.54
C ALA A 78 -2.54 -5.83 -9.56
N LYS A 79 -3.64 -6.54 -9.27
CA LYS A 79 -3.61 -7.75 -8.44
C LYS A 79 -2.82 -8.88 -9.10
N ALA A 80 -3.01 -9.11 -10.39
CA ALA A 80 -2.30 -10.15 -11.13
C ALA A 80 -0.79 -9.89 -11.14
N PHE A 81 -0.38 -8.64 -11.38
CA PHE A 81 1.02 -8.23 -11.33
C PHE A 81 1.63 -8.43 -9.93
N LEU A 82 0.99 -7.91 -8.87
CA LEU A 82 1.49 -8.08 -7.51
C LEU A 82 1.57 -9.54 -7.10
N TYR A 83 0.62 -10.37 -7.50
CA TYR A 83 0.67 -11.80 -7.22
C TYR A 83 1.91 -12.45 -7.85
N ALA A 84 2.17 -12.18 -9.12
CA ALA A 84 3.34 -12.71 -9.82
C ALA A 84 4.66 -12.22 -9.20
N GLU A 85 4.78 -10.91 -8.92
CA GLU A 85 5.94 -10.33 -8.27
C GLU A 85 6.17 -10.92 -6.87
N TYR A 86 5.10 -11.09 -6.10
CA TYR A 86 5.18 -11.53 -4.70
C TYR A 86 5.53 -13.01 -4.57
N MET A 87 5.15 -13.85 -5.53
CA MET A 87 5.61 -15.24 -5.57
C MET A 87 7.13 -15.33 -5.73
N MET A 88 7.71 -14.47 -6.58
CA MET A 88 9.17 -14.39 -6.76
C MET A 88 9.86 -13.81 -5.52
N CYS A 89 9.29 -12.76 -4.92
CA CYS A 89 9.77 -12.19 -3.67
C CYS A 89 9.76 -13.22 -2.52
N LEU A 90 8.71 -14.04 -2.41
CA LEU A 90 8.62 -15.10 -1.39
C LEU A 90 9.74 -16.14 -1.55
N ALA A 91 10.00 -16.59 -2.79
CA ALA A 91 11.11 -17.51 -3.06
C ALA A 91 12.46 -16.89 -2.64
N PHE A 92 12.67 -15.60 -2.95
CA PHE A 92 13.85 -14.86 -2.52
C PHE A 92 13.95 -14.75 -0.99
N VAL A 93 12.85 -14.45 -0.29
CA VAL A 93 12.83 -14.35 1.19
C VAL A 93 13.22 -15.67 1.84
N VAL A 94 12.75 -16.79 1.31
CA VAL A 94 13.14 -18.12 1.82
C VAL A 94 14.63 -18.37 1.56
N ALA A 95 15.10 -18.20 0.32
CA ALA A 95 16.48 -18.47 -0.05
C ALA A 95 17.48 -17.56 0.70
N PHE A 96 17.21 -16.25 0.73
CA PHE A 96 18.06 -15.28 1.41
C PHE A 96 17.93 -15.36 2.93
N GLY A 97 16.75 -15.74 3.46
CA GLY A 97 16.56 -16.01 4.88
C GLY A 97 17.40 -17.20 5.37
N LEU A 98 17.50 -18.27 4.58
CA LEU A 98 18.40 -19.39 4.87
C LEU A 98 19.88 -18.98 4.79
N LEU A 99 20.24 -18.10 3.86
CA LEU A 99 21.57 -17.53 3.79
C LEU A 99 21.89 -16.72 5.06
N VAL A 100 20.99 -15.81 5.45
CA VAL A 100 21.13 -15.00 6.68
C VAL A 100 21.27 -15.91 7.91
N LEU A 101 20.44 -16.95 8.02
CA LEU A 101 20.54 -17.94 9.08
C LEU A 101 21.93 -18.57 9.12
N GLY A 102 22.42 -19.08 7.99
CA GLY A 102 23.72 -19.74 7.92
C GLY A 102 24.90 -18.80 8.21
N THR A 103 24.88 -17.57 7.68
CA THR A 103 25.99 -16.63 7.83
C THR A 103 26.02 -15.95 9.19
N VAL A 104 24.86 -15.61 9.76
CA VAL A 104 24.78 -14.91 11.05
C VAL A 104 24.94 -15.89 12.21
N SER A 105 24.56 -17.16 12.03
CA SER A 105 24.85 -18.18 13.03
C SER A 105 26.33 -18.50 13.20
N HIS A 106 27.20 -18.07 12.27
CA HIS A 106 28.63 -18.30 12.37
C HIS A 106 29.35 -17.07 12.95
N VAL A 107 29.58 -17.08 14.27
CA VAL A 107 30.10 -15.91 15.02
C VAL A 107 31.63 -15.92 15.11
N GLY A 108 32.29 -17.06 14.87
CA GLY A 108 33.75 -17.18 14.84
C GLY A 108 34.23 -18.58 14.42
N PRO A 109 35.56 -18.82 14.36
CA PRO A 109 36.12 -20.13 13.97
C PRO A 109 35.63 -21.25 14.92
N GLY A 110 34.62 -22.00 14.49
CA GLY A 110 34.03 -23.10 15.25
C GLY A 110 32.92 -22.73 16.24
N GLU A 111 32.63 -21.44 16.42
CA GLU A 111 31.56 -20.98 17.31
C GLU A 111 30.27 -20.68 16.52
N TRP A 112 29.20 -21.35 16.93
CA TRP A 112 27.89 -21.23 16.29
C TRP A 112 26.85 -20.72 17.29
N ASP A 113 26.28 -19.55 16.99
CA ASP A 113 25.13 -19.03 17.72
C ASP A 113 23.85 -19.21 16.87
N MET A 114 23.21 -20.36 17.05
CA MET A 114 21.95 -20.67 16.37
C MET A 114 20.82 -19.75 16.83
N GLN A 115 20.89 -19.21 18.04
CA GLN A 115 19.85 -18.32 18.57
C GLN A 115 19.91 -16.96 17.86
N GLN A 116 21.09 -16.36 17.76
CA GLN A 116 21.29 -15.08 17.05
C GLN A 116 20.92 -15.18 15.58
N GLY A 117 21.37 -16.23 14.88
CA GLY A 117 21.03 -16.41 13.47
C GLY A 117 19.53 -16.65 13.24
N THR A 118 18.87 -17.45 14.09
CA THR A 118 17.43 -17.71 13.97
C THR A 118 16.62 -16.45 14.21
N LEU A 119 16.94 -15.67 15.24
CA LEU A 119 16.24 -14.41 15.54
C LEU A 119 16.49 -13.37 14.44
N THR A 120 17.68 -13.30 13.87
CA THR A 120 17.98 -12.37 12.76
C THR A 120 17.24 -12.75 11.49
N ALA A 121 17.23 -14.04 11.13
CA ALA A 121 16.51 -14.57 9.98
C ALA A 121 14.98 -14.40 10.14
N LEU A 122 14.46 -14.57 11.35
CA LEU A 122 13.06 -14.30 11.68
C LEU A 122 12.74 -12.81 11.50
N SER A 123 13.57 -11.90 12.02
CA SER A 123 13.40 -10.45 11.82
C SER A 123 13.39 -10.11 10.34
N PHE A 124 14.30 -10.68 9.56
CA PHE A 124 14.35 -10.54 8.11
C PHE A 124 13.05 -10.98 7.44
N ALA A 125 12.54 -12.17 7.75
CA ALA A 125 11.29 -12.66 7.19
C ALA A 125 10.10 -11.77 7.59
N VAL A 126 10.00 -11.35 8.84
CA VAL A 126 8.93 -10.46 9.32
C VAL A 126 9.00 -9.08 8.64
N GLY A 127 10.20 -8.53 8.49
CA GLY A 127 10.41 -7.26 7.77
C GLY A 127 10.03 -7.35 6.29
N ALA A 128 10.43 -8.43 5.62
CA ALA A 128 10.07 -8.70 4.25
C ALA A 128 8.54 -8.83 4.06
N LEU A 129 7.87 -9.63 4.90
CA LEU A 129 6.42 -9.80 4.85
C LEU A 129 5.69 -8.49 5.15
N THR A 130 6.17 -7.70 6.12
CA THR A 130 5.60 -6.38 6.45
C THR A 130 5.71 -5.44 5.25
N SER A 131 6.82 -5.48 4.51
CA SER A 131 7.03 -4.68 3.29
C SER A 131 6.09 -5.12 2.15
N MET A 132 5.88 -6.44 1.98
CA MET A 132 4.90 -6.97 1.00
C MET A 132 3.46 -6.55 1.36
N VAL A 133 3.05 -6.68 2.62
CA VAL A 133 1.72 -6.24 3.07
C VAL A 133 1.55 -4.73 2.85
N SER A 134 2.58 -3.95 3.16
CA SER A 134 2.60 -2.50 2.96
C SER A 134 2.41 -2.12 1.49
N GLY A 135 3.14 -2.77 0.58
CA GLY A 135 3.02 -2.55 -0.87
C GLY A 135 1.63 -2.91 -1.39
N TYR A 136 1.09 -4.05 -0.96
CA TYR A 136 -0.25 -4.50 -1.36
C TYR A 136 -1.34 -3.54 -0.89
N LEU A 137 -1.33 -3.17 0.40
CA LEU A 137 -2.32 -2.22 0.94
C LEU A 137 -2.25 -0.86 0.24
N GLY A 138 -1.03 -0.35 0.02
CA GLY A 138 -0.81 0.90 -0.72
C GLY A 138 -1.40 0.86 -2.12
N MET A 139 -1.11 -0.21 -2.89
CA MET A 139 -1.64 -0.35 -4.25
C MET A 139 -3.17 -0.47 -4.26
N MET A 140 -3.76 -1.27 -3.35
CA MET A 140 -5.21 -1.42 -3.29
C MET A 140 -5.92 -0.11 -2.95
N VAL A 141 -5.35 0.71 -2.06
CA VAL A 141 -5.91 2.05 -1.75
C VAL A 141 -5.77 2.99 -2.93
N ALA A 142 -4.62 2.99 -3.62
CA ALA A 142 -4.39 3.84 -4.79
C ALA A 142 -5.36 3.50 -5.93
N VAL A 143 -5.50 2.21 -6.24
CA VAL A 143 -6.48 1.74 -7.24
C VAL A 143 -7.91 2.03 -6.79
N TYR A 144 -8.24 1.87 -5.50
CA TYR A 144 -9.56 2.23 -4.99
C TYR A 144 -9.87 3.74 -5.13
N ALA A 145 -8.85 4.59 -4.97
CA ALA A 145 -9.00 6.03 -5.00
C ALA A 145 -9.07 6.60 -6.42
N ASN A 146 -8.43 5.97 -7.42
CA ASN A 146 -8.28 6.53 -8.76
C ASN A 146 -9.60 7.01 -9.40
N ALA A 147 -10.60 6.13 -9.46
CA ALA A 147 -11.89 6.42 -10.08
C ALA A 147 -12.74 7.38 -9.21
N ARG A 148 -12.51 7.41 -7.89
CA ARG A 148 -13.16 8.36 -6.99
C ARG A 148 -12.62 9.77 -7.18
N THR A 149 -11.31 9.89 -7.36
CA THR A 149 -10.68 11.16 -7.73
C THR A 149 -11.22 11.67 -9.06
N THR A 150 -11.43 10.79 -10.06
CA THR A 150 -12.06 11.15 -11.34
C THR A 150 -13.49 11.65 -11.14
N ILE A 151 -14.34 10.95 -10.35
CA ILE A 151 -15.71 11.42 -10.06
C ILE A 151 -15.67 12.80 -9.38
N SER A 152 -14.81 12.98 -8.39
CA SER A 152 -14.69 14.28 -7.69
C SER A 152 -14.21 15.40 -8.60
N ALA A 153 -13.48 15.09 -9.68
CA ALA A 153 -13.09 16.06 -10.69
C ALA A 153 -14.24 16.42 -11.65
N MET A 154 -15.33 15.64 -11.67
CA MET A 154 -16.54 15.90 -12.46
C MET A 154 -17.61 16.66 -11.66
N GLU A 155 -17.34 17.06 -10.41
CA GLU A 155 -18.29 17.81 -9.58
C GLU A 155 -18.63 19.19 -10.15
N THR A 156 -19.90 19.57 -10.00
CA THR A 156 -20.45 20.87 -10.40
C THR A 156 -20.84 21.69 -9.16
N PRO A 157 -20.46 22.97 -9.05
CA PRO A 157 -19.77 23.80 -10.05
C PRO A 157 -18.27 23.50 -10.17
N THR A 158 -17.76 23.59 -11.40
CA THR A 158 -16.37 23.21 -11.78
C THR A 158 -15.29 23.97 -11.01
N SER A 159 -15.61 25.17 -10.49
CA SER A 159 -14.69 25.98 -9.67
C SER A 159 -14.25 25.31 -8.35
N LEU A 160 -15.01 24.33 -7.87
CA LEU A 160 -14.70 23.55 -6.66
C LEU A 160 -14.17 22.13 -6.95
N ALA A 161 -14.22 21.68 -8.21
CA ALA A 161 -13.85 20.31 -8.60
C ALA A 161 -12.38 19.97 -8.32
N TRP A 162 -11.47 20.93 -8.47
CA TRP A 162 -10.06 20.75 -8.13
C TRP A 162 -9.85 20.47 -6.63
N LYS A 163 -10.61 21.15 -5.76
CA LYS A 163 -10.51 21.00 -4.30
C LYS A 163 -11.05 19.64 -3.88
N SER A 164 -12.16 19.19 -4.48
CA SER A 164 -12.76 17.89 -4.18
C SER A 164 -11.84 16.74 -4.61
N SER A 165 -11.38 16.76 -5.86
CA SER A 165 -10.45 15.75 -6.40
C SER A 165 -9.11 15.73 -5.67
N PHE A 166 -8.53 16.89 -5.36
CA PHE A 166 -7.31 16.98 -4.54
C PHE A 166 -7.51 16.36 -3.17
N ASN A 167 -8.61 16.68 -2.47
CA ASN A 167 -8.88 16.10 -1.15
C ASN A 167 -9.10 14.59 -1.22
N ALA A 168 -9.75 14.06 -2.26
CA ALA A 168 -9.90 12.62 -2.46
C ALA A 168 -8.53 11.93 -2.60
N ALA A 169 -7.67 12.45 -3.48
CA ALA A 169 -6.32 11.92 -3.69
C ALA A 169 -5.44 12.06 -2.45
N PHE A 170 -5.46 13.22 -1.80
CA PHE A 170 -4.66 13.48 -0.60
C PHE A 170 -5.07 12.59 0.58
N ARG A 171 -6.39 12.39 0.78
CA ARG A 171 -6.89 11.45 1.79
C ARG A 171 -6.44 10.04 1.49
N ALA A 172 -6.49 9.59 0.23
CA ALA A 172 -6.00 8.27 -0.17
C ALA A 172 -4.50 8.09 0.12
N GLY A 173 -3.69 9.10 -0.23
CA GLY A 173 -2.26 9.11 0.12
C GLY A 173 -2.02 9.09 1.63
N GLY A 174 -2.85 9.82 2.40
CA GLY A 174 -2.84 9.80 3.85
C GLY A 174 -3.19 8.42 4.43
N VAL A 175 -4.19 7.71 3.89
CA VAL A 175 -4.52 6.33 4.31
C VAL A 175 -3.28 5.45 4.19
N MET A 176 -2.60 5.49 3.05
CA MET A 176 -1.38 4.72 2.83
C MET A 176 -0.28 5.13 3.82
N GLY A 177 0.03 6.42 3.94
CA GLY A 177 1.11 6.90 4.81
C GLY A 177 0.92 6.55 6.28
N PHE A 178 -0.26 6.83 6.84
CA PHE A 178 -0.55 6.59 8.27
C PHE A 178 -0.70 5.09 8.59
N ALA A 179 -1.34 4.30 7.70
CA ALA A 179 -1.49 2.87 7.92
C ALA A 179 -0.14 2.15 7.90
N LEU A 180 0.71 2.44 6.91
CA LEU A 180 2.01 1.78 6.76
C LEU A 180 2.96 2.17 7.89
N THR A 181 3.00 3.45 8.27
CA THR A 181 3.85 3.92 9.37
C THR A 181 3.40 3.31 10.70
N GLY A 182 2.09 3.28 10.97
CA GLY A 182 1.54 2.65 12.17
C GLY A 182 1.81 1.14 12.22
N LEU A 183 1.62 0.43 11.11
CA LEU A 183 1.92 -1.00 11.00
C LEU A 183 3.39 -1.29 11.24
N ALA A 184 4.31 -0.58 10.58
CA ALA A 184 5.75 -0.78 10.74
C ALA A 184 6.20 -0.52 12.19
N LEU A 185 5.69 0.54 12.83
CA LEU A 185 6.00 0.86 14.22
C LEU A 185 5.52 -0.25 15.18
N LEU A 186 4.28 -0.74 15.01
CA LEU A 186 3.73 -1.80 15.85
C LEU A 186 4.49 -3.10 15.67
N VAL A 187 4.78 -3.52 14.42
CA VAL A 187 5.53 -4.75 14.15
C VAL A 187 6.95 -4.68 14.72
N LEU A 188 7.64 -3.56 14.52
CA LEU A 188 8.99 -3.36 15.07
C LEU A 188 8.97 -3.39 16.60
N TYR A 189 8.03 -2.68 17.22
CA TYR A 189 7.89 -2.67 18.67
C TYR A 189 7.56 -4.06 19.24
N THR A 190 6.68 -4.81 18.57
CA THR A 190 6.38 -6.20 18.95
C THR A 190 7.62 -7.07 18.85
N LEU A 191 8.42 -6.97 17.78
CA LEU A 191 9.68 -7.71 17.66
C LEU A 191 10.67 -7.37 18.78
N ILE A 192 10.84 -6.08 19.11
CA ILE A 192 11.69 -5.65 20.23
C ILE A 192 11.28 -6.32 21.54
N ASN A 193 9.99 -6.33 21.85
CA ASN A 193 9.48 -6.92 23.10
C ASN A 193 9.61 -8.45 23.12
N LEU A 194 9.39 -9.11 21.99
CA LEU A 194 9.61 -10.56 21.88
C LEU A 194 11.09 -10.90 22.13
N TYR A 195 12.02 -10.12 21.61
CA TYR A 195 13.45 -10.41 21.72
C TYR A 195 14.03 -10.02 23.08
N ALA A 196 13.41 -9.07 23.77
CA ALA A 196 13.72 -8.75 25.17
C ALA A 196 13.41 -9.92 26.13
N GLY A 197 12.61 -10.92 25.71
CA GLY A 197 12.44 -12.18 26.44
C GLY A 197 13.62 -13.15 26.29
N TYR A 198 14.44 -13.00 25.25
CA TYR A 198 15.60 -13.86 24.96
C TYR A 198 16.93 -13.21 25.36
N TYR A 199 17.03 -11.89 25.26
CA TYR A 199 18.21 -11.12 25.64
C TYR A 199 17.87 -10.09 26.71
N ASP A 200 18.69 -10.02 27.75
CA ASP A 200 18.51 -9.05 28.83
C ASP A 200 18.87 -7.63 28.35
N ALA A 201 17.84 -6.87 28.00
CA ALA A 201 17.95 -5.48 27.55
C ALA A 201 18.44 -4.51 28.63
N THR A 202 18.57 -4.93 29.90
CA THR A 202 19.15 -4.11 30.97
C THR A 202 20.68 -4.11 30.95
N THR A 203 21.28 -5.11 30.32
CA THR A 203 22.72 -5.19 30.11
C THR A 203 23.10 -4.59 28.76
N ALA A 204 24.25 -3.91 28.68
CA ALA A 204 24.72 -3.32 27.42
C ALA A 204 24.94 -4.39 26.33
N GLU A 205 25.47 -5.55 26.71
CA GLU A 205 25.73 -6.66 25.79
C GLU A 205 24.42 -7.30 25.28
N GLY A 206 23.44 -7.55 26.16
CA GLY A 206 22.14 -8.09 25.78
C GLY A 206 21.34 -7.13 24.91
N ALA A 207 21.36 -5.83 25.21
CA ALA A 207 20.75 -4.82 24.37
C ALA A 207 21.39 -4.77 22.96
N LEU A 208 22.73 -4.87 22.87
CA LEU A 208 23.43 -4.88 21.59
C LEU A 208 23.03 -6.09 20.74
N LYS A 209 23.09 -7.31 21.29
CA LYS A 209 22.67 -8.54 20.59
C LYS A 209 21.21 -8.50 20.16
N LEU A 210 20.32 -7.94 21.00
CA LEU A 210 18.92 -7.74 20.67
C LEU A 210 18.76 -6.85 19.44
N PHE A 211 19.38 -5.66 19.42
CA PHE A 211 19.23 -4.73 18.31
C PHE A 211 19.95 -5.20 17.03
N GLU A 212 21.04 -5.97 17.15
CA GLU A 212 21.65 -6.67 16.02
C GLU A 212 20.68 -7.65 15.36
N CYS A 213 19.96 -8.46 16.15
CA CYS A 213 18.94 -9.36 15.61
C CYS A 213 17.80 -8.59 14.93
N ILE A 214 17.45 -7.40 15.45
CA ILE A 214 16.39 -6.56 14.91
C ILE A 214 16.83 -5.84 13.63
N ALA A 215 18.13 -5.62 13.41
CA ALA A 215 18.63 -5.08 12.15
C ALA A 215 18.19 -5.91 10.92
N GLY A 216 17.96 -7.22 11.12
CA GLY A 216 17.34 -8.09 10.12
C GLY A 216 15.99 -7.58 9.60
N PHE A 217 15.18 -6.93 10.44
CA PHE A 217 13.88 -6.36 10.04
C PHE A 217 14.03 -5.29 8.96
N GLY A 218 15.00 -4.39 9.13
CA GLY A 218 15.33 -3.37 8.13
C GLY A 218 15.85 -4.00 6.83
N LEU A 219 16.74 -5.00 6.96
CA LEU A 219 17.29 -5.74 5.82
C LEU A 219 16.17 -6.39 4.97
N GLY A 220 15.24 -7.10 5.61
CA GLY A 220 14.12 -7.75 4.93
C GLY A 220 13.17 -6.76 4.27
N GLY A 221 12.82 -5.69 4.98
CA GLY A 221 11.93 -4.66 4.45
C GLY A 221 12.51 -3.96 3.22
N SER A 222 13.78 -3.57 3.28
CA SER A 222 14.50 -2.92 2.17
C SER A 222 14.75 -3.86 0.98
N ALA A 223 15.05 -5.13 1.22
CA ALA A 223 15.26 -6.10 0.15
C ALA A 223 13.99 -6.28 -0.70
N ILE A 224 12.83 -6.44 -0.07
CA ILE A 224 11.55 -6.50 -0.80
C ILE A 224 11.21 -5.17 -1.47
N ALA A 225 11.47 -4.05 -0.80
CA ALA A 225 11.22 -2.73 -1.39
C ALA A 225 12.05 -2.50 -2.67
N LEU A 226 13.27 -3.07 -2.74
CA LEU A 226 14.09 -3.04 -3.95
C LEU A 226 13.39 -3.76 -5.11
N PHE A 227 12.96 -5.01 -4.89
CA PHE A 227 12.25 -5.78 -5.92
C PHE A 227 10.97 -5.07 -6.36
N GLY A 228 10.14 -4.60 -5.43
CA GLY A 228 8.89 -3.91 -5.77
C GLY A 228 9.09 -2.59 -6.54
N ARG A 229 10.12 -1.81 -6.22
CA ARG A 229 10.41 -0.56 -6.94
C ARG A 229 11.02 -0.82 -8.31
N VAL A 230 11.90 -1.81 -8.43
CA VAL A 230 12.55 -2.14 -9.71
C VAL A 230 11.57 -2.87 -10.63
N GLY A 231 10.92 -3.93 -10.15
CA GLY A 231 9.93 -4.72 -10.89
C GLY A 231 8.75 -3.86 -11.33
N GLY A 232 8.10 -3.18 -10.39
CA GLY A 232 7.02 -2.23 -10.69
C GLY A 232 7.47 -1.07 -11.57
N GLY A 233 8.69 -0.56 -11.38
CA GLY A 233 9.28 0.50 -12.21
C GLY A 233 9.47 0.08 -13.66
N ILE A 234 10.00 -1.11 -13.91
CA ILE A 234 10.16 -1.68 -15.25
C ILE A 234 8.79 -1.89 -15.89
N TYR A 235 7.84 -2.49 -15.17
CA TYR A 235 6.49 -2.77 -15.67
C TYR A 235 5.79 -1.48 -16.12
N THR A 236 5.76 -0.48 -15.24
CA THR A 236 5.07 0.80 -15.51
C THR A 236 5.77 1.60 -16.60
N LYS A 237 7.11 1.67 -16.61
CA LYS A 237 7.83 2.47 -17.60
C LYS A 237 7.82 1.86 -18.99
N ALA A 238 7.83 0.53 -19.11
CA ALA A 238 7.69 -0.13 -20.41
C ALA A 238 6.33 0.17 -21.06
N ALA A 239 5.25 0.14 -20.27
CA ALA A 239 3.91 0.49 -20.73
C ALA A 239 3.82 1.98 -21.11
N ASP A 240 4.26 2.88 -20.21
CA ASP A 240 4.25 4.34 -20.37
C ASP A 240 4.96 4.79 -21.67
N VAL A 241 6.21 4.36 -21.86
CA VAL A 241 6.99 4.73 -23.06
C VAL A 241 6.38 4.13 -24.34
N GLY A 242 5.88 2.90 -24.27
CA GLY A 242 5.22 2.25 -25.41
C GLY A 242 3.94 2.96 -25.84
N ALA A 243 3.07 3.25 -24.87
CA ALA A 243 1.79 3.93 -25.08
C ALA A 243 2.00 5.33 -25.65
N ASP A 244 2.92 6.11 -25.08
CA ASP A 244 3.18 7.47 -25.49
C ASP A 244 3.81 7.57 -26.88
N LEU A 245 4.81 6.74 -27.18
CA LEU A 245 5.45 6.78 -28.50
C LEU A 245 4.50 6.31 -29.60
N ALA A 246 3.82 5.17 -29.40
CA ALA A 246 2.92 4.62 -30.41
C ALA A 246 1.67 5.51 -30.59
N GLY A 247 1.09 5.99 -29.50
CA GLY A 247 -0.12 6.80 -29.50
C GLY A 247 0.14 8.24 -29.94
N LYS A 248 0.89 8.99 -29.13
CA LYS A 248 1.07 10.44 -29.32
C LYS A 248 1.94 10.75 -30.55
N VAL A 249 3.07 10.06 -30.71
CA VAL A 249 4.08 10.41 -31.72
C VAL A 249 3.76 9.79 -33.09
N VAL A 250 3.41 8.50 -33.13
CA VAL A 250 3.20 7.78 -34.39
C VAL A 250 1.75 7.94 -34.89
N ALA A 251 0.76 7.65 -34.04
CA ALA A 251 -0.65 7.68 -34.43
C ALA A 251 -1.31 9.06 -34.30
N GLY A 252 -0.69 10.00 -33.60
CA GLY A 252 -1.24 11.34 -33.36
C GLY A 252 -2.53 11.35 -32.53
N ILE A 253 -2.76 10.32 -31.71
CA ILE A 253 -3.92 10.26 -30.81
C ILE A 253 -3.59 10.87 -29.44
N PRO A 254 -4.59 11.35 -28.69
CA PRO A 254 -4.39 11.88 -27.34
C PRO A 254 -3.74 10.88 -26.39
N GLU A 255 -3.17 11.39 -25.30
CA GLU A 255 -2.71 10.61 -24.15
C GLU A 255 -3.85 9.82 -23.51
N ASP A 256 -3.54 8.62 -23.00
CA ASP A 256 -4.50 7.71 -22.37
C ASP A 256 -5.75 7.38 -23.22
N ASP A 257 -5.63 7.48 -24.56
CA ASP A 257 -6.73 7.21 -25.47
C ASP A 257 -7.12 5.72 -25.43
N PRO A 258 -8.41 5.37 -25.28
CA PRO A 258 -8.85 3.98 -25.12
C PRO A 258 -8.64 3.10 -26.37
N ARG A 259 -8.22 3.68 -27.50
CA ARG A 259 -7.84 2.94 -28.71
C ARG A 259 -6.41 2.42 -28.64
N ASN A 260 -5.59 2.94 -27.74
CA ASN A 260 -4.23 2.45 -27.50
C ASN A 260 -4.30 1.15 -26.68
N PRO A 261 -3.73 0.03 -27.18
CA PRO A 261 -3.79 -1.25 -26.48
C PRO A 261 -2.77 -1.37 -25.33
N ALA A 262 -1.80 -0.45 -25.24
CA ALA A 262 -0.75 -0.44 -24.23
C ALA A 262 -1.23 0.12 -22.89
#